data_AF-A0A0D6KA67-F1
#
_entry.id   AF-A0A0D6KA67-F1
#
_cell.length_a   1.000
_cell.length_b   1.000
_cell.length_c   1.000
_cell.angle_alpha   90.00
_cell.angle_beta   90.00
_cell.angle_gamma   90.00
#
_symmetry.space_group_name_H-M   'P 1'
#
loop_
_entity.id
_entity.type
_entity.pdbx_description
1 polymer ?
#
loop_
_entity_poly.entity_id
_entity_poly.type
_entity_poly.pdbx_seq_one_letter_code
_entity_poly.pdbx_strand_id
1 'polypeptide(L)'
;FQVRHNLEKEKEKLAGLYVGNPKRETTRPSAEIILAAFKEITLLLIEVKNEIYAHLTALSPLQKRILALLGFSISIYTQLDGQSFTPE
;
A
#
# COMPACT_ATOMS: atom_id res chain seq x y z
N PHE A 1 -11.96 13.49 2.62
CA PHE A 1 -10.61 14.08 2.44
C PHE A 1 -9.62 13.63 3.54
N GLN A 2 -9.49 12.32 3.81
CA GLN A 2 -8.75 11.85 5.00
C GLN A 2 -7.24 12.12 4.96
N VAL A 3 -6.56 11.74 3.85
CA VAL A 3 -5.10 11.90 3.72
C VAL A 3 -4.69 13.38 3.84
N ARG A 4 -5.43 14.28 3.19
CA ARG A 4 -5.14 15.73 3.25
C ARG A 4 -5.28 16.27 4.67
N HIS A 5 -6.35 15.86 5.37
CA HIS A 5 -6.61 16.28 6.75
C HIS A 5 -5.49 15.81 7.70
N ASN A 6 -5.07 14.55 7.56
CA ASN A 6 -4.01 14.00 8.41
C ASN A 6 -2.63 14.62 8.10
N LEU A 7 -2.30 14.88 6.82
CA LEU A 7 -1.08 15.61 6.46
C LEU A 7 -1.05 17.02 7.05
N GLU A 8 -2.19 17.73 7.03
CA GLU A 8 -2.31 19.07 7.63
C GLU A 8 -2.14 19.03 9.15
N LYS A 9 -2.81 18.07 9.82
CA LYS A 9 -2.70 17.87 11.27
C LYS A 9 -1.27 17.54 11.71
N GLU A 10 -0.58 16.70 10.94
CA GLU A 10 0.79 16.26 11.21
C GLU A 10 1.83 17.31 10.74
N LYS A 11 1.40 18.37 10.04
CA LYS A 11 2.27 19.38 9.41
C LYS A 11 3.32 18.76 8.48
N GLU A 12 2.94 17.69 7.79
CA GLU A 12 3.81 16.93 6.92
C GLU A 12 3.45 17.09 5.44
N LYS A 13 4.42 16.76 4.59
CA LYS A 13 4.24 16.66 3.15
C LYS A 13 4.52 15.25 2.71
N LEU A 14 3.82 14.80 1.67
CA LEU A 14 4.03 13.49 1.10
C LEU A 14 4.86 13.57 -0.18
N ALA A 15 6.00 12.90 -0.19
CA ALA A 15 6.87 12.70 -1.36
C ALA A 15 6.58 11.34 -2.04
N GLY A 16 7.19 11.09 -3.20
CA GLY A 16 7.16 9.77 -3.86
C GLY A 16 5.91 9.47 -4.69
N LEU A 17 4.89 10.32 -4.65
CA LEU A 17 3.63 10.13 -5.39
C LEU A 17 3.77 10.28 -6.92
N TYR A 18 4.78 11.03 -7.38
CA TYR A 18 4.96 11.35 -8.79
C TYR A 18 6.12 10.54 -9.36
N VAL A 19 5.84 9.53 -10.20
CA VAL A 19 6.86 8.64 -10.78
C VAL A 19 7.96 9.43 -11.52
N GLY A 20 7.59 10.43 -12.32
CA GLY A 20 8.54 11.27 -13.06
C GLY A 20 9.30 12.30 -12.20
N ASN A 21 8.86 12.57 -10.97
CA ASN A 21 9.58 13.42 -10.03
C ASN A 21 9.33 12.95 -8.58
N PRO A 22 10.01 11.88 -8.14
CA PRO A 22 9.75 11.29 -6.82
C PRO A 22 10.03 12.23 -5.65
N LYS A 23 10.90 13.25 -5.84
CA LYS A 23 11.21 14.27 -4.83
C LYS A 23 10.12 15.33 -4.71
N ARG A 24 9.13 15.37 -5.62
CA ARG A 24 8.03 16.31 -5.53
C ARG A 24 7.15 15.98 -4.34
N GLU A 25 7.04 16.95 -3.44
CA GLU A 25 6.21 16.89 -2.25
C GLU A 25 4.88 17.60 -2.45
N THR A 26 3.84 17.14 -1.73
CA THR A 26 2.54 17.80 -1.70
C THR A 26 1.83 17.58 -0.36
N THR A 27 1.10 18.61 0.10
CA THR A 27 0.15 18.51 1.22
C THR A 27 -1.26 18.15 0.74
N ARG A 28 -1.51 18.22 -0.57
CA ARG A 28 -2.85 18.08 -1.17
C ARG A 28 -2.85 17.04 -2.31
N PRO A 29 -2.47 15.77 -2.05
CA PRO A 29 -2.55 14.74 -3.07
C PRO A 29 -3.99 14.56 -3.57
N SER A 30 -4.16 14.23 -4.85
CA SER A 30 -5.46 13.83 -5.40
C SER A 30 -5.75 12.36 -5.08
N ALA A 31 -7.01 11.94 -5.22
CA ALA A 31 -7.36 10.54 -5.00
C ALA A 31 -6.69 9.63 -6.05
N GLU A 32 -6.63 10.10 -7.30
CA GLU A 32 -6.04 9.39 -8.43
C GLU A 32 -4.56 9.10 -8.22
N ILE A 33 -3.79 10.07 -7.71
CA ILE A 33 -2.36 9.85 -7.46
C ILE A 33 -2.10 8.97 -6.24
N ILE A 34 -2.97 9.04 -5.23
CA ILE A 34 -2.95 8.10 -4.10
C ILE A 34 -3.18 6.68 -4.62
N LEU A 35 -4.23 6.47 -5.42
CA LEU A 35 -4.56 5.15 -6.00
C LEU A 35 -3.45 4.64 -6.91
N ALA A 36 -2.82 5.53 -7.69
CA ALA A 36 -1.70 5.18 -8.56
C ALA A 36 -0.51 4.58 -7.79
N ALA A 37 -0.28 4.98 -6.53
CA ALA A 37 0.79 4.45 -5.69
C ALA A 37 0.59 2.96 -5.30
N PHE A 38 -0.60 2.40 -5.50
CA PHE A 38 -0.94 1.01 -5.17
C PHE A 38 -1.02 0.08 -6.38
N LYS A 39 -0.69 0.56 -7.60
CA LYS A 39 -0.82 -0.26 -8.82
C LYS A 39 0.04 -1.52 -8.85
N GLU A 40 1.22 -1.48 -8.23
CA GLU A 40 2.23 -2.55 -8.31
C GLU A 40 2.24 -3.44 -7.04
N ILE A 41 1.06 -3.80 -6.53
CA ILE A 41 0.92 -4.78 -5.44
C ILE A 41 0.33 -6.06 -6.04
N THR A 42 1.16 -7.09 -6.12
CA THR A 42 0.76 -8.41 -6.65
C THR A 42 0.67 -9.42 -5.52
N LEU A 43 -0.43 -10.19 -5.49
CA LEU A 43 -0.56 -11.41 -4.69
C LEU A 43 -0.38 -12.62 -5.60
N LEU A 44 0.66 -13.40 -5.36
CA LEU A 44 0.94 -14.65 -6.03
C LEU A 44 0.43 -15.81 -5.18
N LEU A 45 -0.33 -16.71 -5.79
CA LEU A 45 -0.77 -17.96 -5.17
C LEU A 45 -0.08 -19.12 -5.88
N ILE A 46 0.64 -19.95 -5.12
CA ILE A 46 1.42 -21.07 -5.65
C ILE A 46 0.87 -22.35 -5.02
N GLU A 47 0.35 -23.26 -5.83
CA GLU A 47 -0.09 -24.57 -5.36
C GLU A 47 1.06 -25.58 -5.42
N VAL A 48 1.35 -26.23 -4.29
CA VAL A 48 2.36 -27.28 -4.16
C VAL A 48 1.78 -28.40 -3.30
N LYS A 49 1.64 -29.61 -3.87
CA LYS A 49 1.19 -30.82 -3.14
C LYS A 49 -0.07 -30.59 -2.28
N ASN A 50 -1.11 -29.98 -2.87
CA ASN A 50 -2.39 -29.64 -2.22
C ASN A 50 -2.30 -28.57 -1.13
N GLU A 51 -1.21 -27.82 -1.04
CA GLU A 51 -1.10 -26.60 -0.23
C GLU A 51 -0.95 -25.38 -1.13
N ILE A 52 -1.70 -24.31 -0.86
CA ILE A 52 -1.57 -23.03 -1.56
C ILE A 52 -0.70 -22.11 -0.72
N TYR A 53 0.44 -21.69 -1.25
CA TYR A 53 1.32 -20.70 -0.66
C TYR A 53 1.02 -19.33 -1.24
N ALA A 54 0.75 -18.35 -0.38
CA ALA A 54 0.57 -16.98 -0.80
C ALA A 54 1.86 -16.16 -0.64
N HIS A 55 2.19 -15.37 -1.66
CA HIS A 55 3.25 -14.37 -1.57
C HIS A 55 2.76 -13.00 -2.04
N LEU A 56 2.94 -11.97 -1.21
CA LEU A 56 2.60 -10.60 -1.54
C LEU A 56 3.85 -9.78 -1.86
N THR A 57 3.75 -8.93 -2.89
CA THR A 57 4.73 -7.86 -3.09
C THR A 57 4.86 -7.01 -1.84
N ALA A 58 6.09 -6.85 -1.34
CA ALA A 58 6.34 -6.08 -0.12
C ALA A 58 5.87 -4.62 -0.28
N LEU A 59 5.04 -4.15 0.66
CA LEU A 59 4.58 -2.77 0.65
C LEU A 59 5.76 -1.79 0.79
N SER A 60 5.83 -0.82 -0.12
CA SER A 60 6.82 0.26 -0.06
C SER A 60 6.59 1.18 1.14
N PRO A 61 7.61 1.95 1.58
CA PRO A 61 7.44 2.95 2.63
C PRO A 61 6.32 3.96 2.31
N LEU A 62 6.19 4.36 1.05
CA LEU A 62 5.13 5.25 0.59
C LEU A 62 3.74 4.63 0.77
N GLN A 63 3.55 3.38 0.33
CA GLN A 63 2.28 2.67 0.48
C GLN A 63 1.90 2.51 1.96
N LYS A 64 2.84 2.12 2.81
CA LYS A 64 2.64 2.03 4.28
C LYS A 64 2.24 3.39 4.87
N ARG A 65 2.91 4.47 4.46
CA ARG A 65 2.60 5.82 4.93
C ARG A 65 1.21 6.27 4.47
N ILE A 66 0.83 5.98 3.23
CA ILE A 66 -0.51 6.30 2.74
C ILE A 66 -1.59 5.53 3.51
N LEU A 67 -1.37 4.25 3.82
CA LEU A 67 -2.30 3.46 4.63
C LEU A 67 -2.49 4.06 6.04
N ALA A 68 -1.39 4.46 6.69
CA ALA A 68 -1.47 5.15 7.98
C ALA A 68 -2.25 6.47 7.89
N LEU A 69 -1.99 7.29 6.85
CA LEU A 69 -2.72 8.54 6.62
C LEU A 69 -4.20 8.31 6.27
N LEU A 70 -4.56 7.15 5.73
CA LEU A 70 -5.95 6.73 5.51
C LEU A 70 -6.61 6.14 6.77
N GLY A 71 -5.84 5.85 7.82
CA GLY A 71 -6.33 5.18 9.03
C GLY A 71 -6.45 3.66 8.91
N PHE A 72 -5.80 3.05 7.91
CA PHE A 72 -5.78 1.60 7.72
C PHE A 72 -4.52 0.97 8.29
N SER A 73 -4.68 -0.20 8.91
CA SER A 73 -3.54 -1.05 9.27
C SER A 73 -2.90 -1.63 8.02
N ILE A 74 -1.57 -1.75 8.00
CA ILE A 74 -0.83 -2.43 6.92
C ILE A 74 -1.22 -3.91 6.77
N SER A 75 -1.78 -4.48 7.85
CA SER A 75 -2.27 -5.87 7.90
C SER A 75 -3.32 -6.19 6.84
N ILE A 76 -4.09 -5.21 6.34
CA ILE A 76 -5.09 -5.47 5.28
C ILE A 76 -4.46 -6.10 4.03
N TYR A 77 -3.18 -5.83 3.80
CA TYR A 77 -2.37 -6.46 2.76
C TYR A 77 -1.48 -7.56 3.34
N THR A 78 -0.68 -7.27 4.37
CA THR A 78 0.38 -8.19 4.81
C THR A 78 -0.15 -9.48 5.42
N GLN A 79 -1.40 -9.52 5.88
CA GLN A 79 -2.02 -10.76 6.34
C GLN A 79 -2.18 -11.77 5.21
N LEU A 80 -2.20 -11.33 3.95
CA LEU A 80 -2.34 -12.19 2.78
C LEU A 80 -1.02 -12.88 2.38
N ASP A 81 0.11 -12.47 2.97
CA ASP A 81 1.43 -13.04 2.69
C ASP A 81 1.69 -14.25 3.61
N GLY A 82 2.30 -15.31 3.07
CA GLY A 82 2.70 -16.49 3.84
C GLY A 82 1.55 -17.37 4.35
N GLN A 83 0.30 -17.12 3.95
CA GLN A 83 -0.81 -18.01 4.29
C GLN A 83 -0.72 -19.30 3.47
N SER A 84 -0.80 -20.43 4.16
CA SER A 84 -1.07 -21.73 3.55
C SER A 84 -2.57 -21.99 3.54
N PHE A 85 -3.17 -22.22 2.37
CA PHE A 85 -4.56 -22.68 2.27
C PHE A 85 -4.59 -24.14 1.86
N THR A 86 -5.43 -24.93 2.52
CA THR A 86 -5.80 -26.27 2.05
C THR A 86 -7.07 -26.11 1.21
N PRO A 87 -7.06 -26.47 -0.08
CA PRO A 87 -8.29 -26.52 -0.87
C PRO A 87 -9.25 -27.57 -0.27
N GLU A 88 -10.55 -27.25 -0.20
CA GLU A 88 -11.62 -28.21 0.15
C GLU A 88 -11.78 -29.30 -0.91
#